data_AF-A0A261KWH0-F1
#
_entry.id   AF-A0A261KWH0-F1
#
_cell.length_a   1.000
_cell.length_b   1.000
_cell.length_c   1.000
_cell.angle_alpha   90.00
_cell.angle_beta   90.00
_cell.angle_gamma   90.00
#
_symmetry.space_group_name_H-M   'P 1'
#
loop_
_entity.id
_entity.type
_entity.pdbx_description
1 polymer ?
#
loop_
_entity_poly.entity_id
_entity_poly.type
_entity_poly.pdbx_seq_one_letter_code
_entity_poly.pdbx_strand_id
1 'polypeptide(L)'
;MINSSILTRNGLAPKVSGGNNNSNSIHPRSHLKEKIVGLLKKGQSLYITGEASSGKSNLCEAIAQSLKSERLPVATLAPGTAKEILIGVCEDLGIDPNEG
;
A
#
# COMPACT_ATOMS: atom_id res chain seq x y z
N MET A 1 -30.98 18.50 -20.58
CA MET A 1 -32.20 19.36 -20.62
C MET A 1 -33.25 18.58 -19.84
N ILE A 2 -33.81 19.03 -18.72
CA ILE A 2 -34.78 20.13 -18.59
C ILE A 2 -34.92 20.51 -17.09
N ASN A 3 -35.13 21.81 -16.88
CA ASN A 3 -35.80 22.55 -15.78
C ASN A 3 -35.41 22.37 -14.31
N SER A 4 -34.85 23.47 -13.81
CA SER A 4 -35.10 24.10 -12.52
C SER A 4 -36.59 24.17 -12.15
N SER A 5 -36.93 23.86 -10.90
CA SER A 5 -37.81 24.67 -10.03
C SER A 5 -37.88 24.14 -8.58
N ILE A 6 -37.80 25.09 -7.65
CA ILE A 6 -38.29 25.13 -6.25
C ILE A 6 -37.48 24.40 -5.16
N LEU A 7 -37.02 25.19 -4.18
CA LEU A 7 -37.27 24.83 -2.78
C LEU A 7 -37.51 26.07 -1.91
N THR A 8 -38.79 26.32 -1.62
CA THR A 8 -39.22 27.19 -0.51
C THR A 8 -39.52 26.30 0.71
N ARG A 9 -38.81 26.57 1.80
CA ARG A 9 -39.09 26.29 3.22
C ARG A 9 -40.11 25.15 3.53
N ASN A 10 -39.56 23.94 3.65
CA ASN A 10 -39.84 22.94 4.70
C ASN A 10 -38.59 22.03 4.77
N GLY A 11 -37.65 22.36 5.64
CA GLY A 11 -36.30 21.78 5.62
C GLY A 11 -36.18 20.45 6.37
N LEU A 12 -36.95 19.42 6.00
CA LEU A 12 -36.57 18.04 6.33
C LEU A 12 -35.37 17.69 5.45
N ALA A 13 -34.17 17.66 6.04
CA ALA A 13 -32.97 17.28 5.31
C ALA A 13 -33.10 15.83 4.80
N PRO A 14 -32.95 15.58 3.49
CA PRO A 14 -32.98 14.24 2.95
C PRO A 14 -31.76 13.47 3.47
N LYS A 15 -32.00 12.19 3.79
CA LYS A 15 -30.98 11.20 4.12
C LYS A 15 -29.94 11.18 2.99
N VAL A 16 -28.77 11.78 3.22
CA VAL A 16 -27.65 11.75 2.27
C VAL A 16 -27.15 10.32 2.19
N SER A 17 -27.68 9.62 1.20
CA SER A 17 -27.08 8.44 0.60
C SER A 17 -25.75 8.84 -0.03
N GLY A 18 -24.73 8.00 0.14
CA GLY A 18 -23.54 8.03 -0.70
C GLY A 18 -22.40 8.91 -0.20
N GLY A 19 -21.65 8.40 0.76
CA GLY A 19 -20.24 8.71 0.92
C GLY A 19 -19.48 7.39 0.95
N ASN A 20 -19.27 6.78 -0.22
CA ASN A 20 -18.27 5.73 -0.35
C ASN A 20 -16.94 6.42 -0.10
N ASN A 21 -16.53 6.50 1.17
CA ASN A 21 -15.22 6.94 1.59
C ASN A 21 -14.23 5.84 1.22
N ASN A 22 -14.12 5.57 -0.07
CA ASN A 22 -12.89 5.08 -0.63
C ASN A 22 -11.96 6.29 -0.52
N SER A 23 -11.44 6.51 0.69
CA SER A 23 -10.34 7.43 0.95
C SER A 23 -9.20 6.88 0.12
N ASN A 24 -9.20 7.27 -1.16
CA ASN A 24 -8.09 7.16 -2.05
C ASN A 24 -7.07 8.11 -1.43
N SER A 25 -6.41 7.65 -0.38
CA SER A 25 -5.39 8.39 0.32
C SER A 25 -4.30 8.55 -0.73
N ILE A 26 -4.32 9.68 -1.41
CA ILE A 26 -3.31 10.03 -2.40
C ILE A 26 -2.03 10.08 -1.58
N HIS A 27 -1.29 8.97 -1.59
CA HIS A 27 -0.01 8.90 -0.91
C HIS A 27 0.83 10.01 -1.56
N PRO A 28 1.42 10.94 -0.80
CA PRO A 28 2.15 12.08 -1.37
C PRO A 28 3.38 11.68 -2.22
N ARG A 29 3.61 10.38 -2.39
CA ARG A 29 4.65 9.74 -3.20
C ARG A 29 4.12 8.61 -4.09
N SER A 30 2.86 8.67 -4.51
CA SER A 30 2.23 7.65 -5.39
C SER A 30 3.05 7.37 -6.65
N HIS A 31 3.55 8.40 -7.32
CA HIS A 31 4.41 8.25 -8.50
C HIS A 31 5.72 7.51 -8.21
N LEU A 32 6.36 7.81 -7.08
CA LEU A 32 7.60 7.14 -6.66
C LEU A 32 7.32 5.66 -6.33
N LYS A 33 6.21 5.37 -5.64
CA LYS A 33 5.75 4.00 -5.36
C LYS A 33 5.61 3.21 -6.65
N GLU A 34 4.88 3.74 -7.63
CA GLU A 34 4.65 3.07 -8.93
C GLU A 34 5.96 2.81 -9.68
N LYS A 35 6.87 3.81 -9.70
CA LYS A 35 8.19 3.66 -10.31
C LYS A 35 9.00 2.54 -9.64
N ILE A 36 9.03 2.50 -8.31
CA ILE A 36 9.76 1.47 -7.56
C ILE A 36 9.14 0.09 -7.81
N VAL A 37 7.81 -0.04 -7.75
CA VAL A 37 7.12 -1.30 -8.06
C VAL A 37 7.48 -1.80 -9.45
N GLY A 38 7.50 -0.91 -10.46
CA GLY A 38 7.88 -1.25 -11.82
C GLY A 38 9.33 -1.72 -11.96
N LEU A 39 10.25 -1.19 -11.15
CA LEU A 39 11.64 -1.64 -11.11
C LEU A 39 11.78 -3.01 -10.42
N LEU A 40 11.11 -3.20 -9.28
CA LEU A 40 11.14 -4.47 -8.54
C LEU A 40 10.60 -5.63 -9.38
N LYS A 41 9.51 -5.42 -10.14
CA LYS A 41 8.97 -6.43 -11.07
C LYS A 41 9.93 -6.80 -12.21
N LYS A 42 10.90 -5.94 -12.52
CA LYS A 42 11.96 -6.21 -13.51
C LYS A 42 13.18 -6.89 -12.87
N GLY A 43 13.08 -7.35 -11.62
CA GLY A 43 14.17 -8.01 -10.89
C GLY A 43 15.28 -7.06 -10.43
N GLN A 44 15.01 -5.75 -10.35
CA GLN A 44 15.99 -4.77 -9.91
C GLN A 44 16.05 -4.70 -8.38
N SER A 45 17.26 -4.62 -7.83
CA SER A 45 17.49 -4.35 -6.42
C SER A 45 17.63 -2.85 -6.18
N LEU A 46 17.12 -2.36 -5.05
CA LEU A 46 17.10 -0.94 -4.72
C LEU A 46 17.58 -0.69 -3.30
N TYR A 47 18.29 0.42 -3.11
CA TYR A 47 18.70 0.92 -1.80
C TYR A 47 18.11 2.31 -1.58
N ILE A 48 17.28 2.47 -0.54
CA ILE A 48 16.55 3.71 -0.26
C ILE A 48 17.21 4.41 0.93
N THR A 49 17.72 5.62 0.69
CA THR A 49 18.31 6.49 1.73
C THR A 49 17.40 7.68 2.02
N GLY A 50 17.65 8.35 3.14
CA GLY A 50 16.97 9.60 3.50
C GLY A 50 16.95 9.83 5.00
N GLU A 51 16.67 11.07 5.39
CA GLU A 51 16.68 11.50 6.80
C GLU A 51 15.71 10.72 7.67
N ALA A 52 15.96 10.69 8.99
CA ALA A 52 15.00 10.15 9.95
C ALA A 52 13.63 10.84 9.78
N SER A 53 12.54 10.11 9.97
CA SER A 53 11.17 10.63 9.77
C SER A 53 10.80 11.09 8.35
N SER A 54 11.65 10.86 7.34
CA SER A 54 11.32 11.21 5.94
C SER A 54 10.25 10.29 5.29
N GLY A 55 9.65 9.36 6.03
CA GLY A 55 8.57 8.48 5.54
C GLY A 55 9.03 7.29 4.70
N LYS A 56 10.28 6.84 4.85
CA LYS A 56 10.83 5.68 4.12
C LYS A 56 10.08 4.39 4.45
N SER A 57 9.86 4.10 5.73
CA SER A 57 9.16 2.89 6.17
C SER A 57 7.74 2.84 5.62
N ASN A 58 7.00 3.96 5.70
CA ASN A 58 5.63 4.06 5.16
C ASN A 58 5.62 3.86 3.63
N LEU A 59 6.62 4.35 2.91
CA LEU A 59 6.76 4.11 1.47
C LEU A 59 7.02 2.62 1.17
N CYS A 60 7.95 2.00 1.89
CA CYS A 60 8.26 0.57 1.74
C CYS A 60 7.04 -0.32 2.05
N GLU A 61 6.28 0.03 3.10
CA GLU A 61 5.04 -0.67 3.45
C GLU A 61 3.99 -0.54 2.35
N ALA A 62 3.78 0.65 1.80
CA ALA A 62 2.87 0.86 0.69
C ALA A 62 3.29 0.11 -0.59
N ILE A 63 4.60 -0.02 -0.85
CA ILE A 63 5.14 -0.83 -1.95
C ILE A 63 4.84 -2.31 -1.70
N ALA A 64 5.12 -2.81 -0.49
CA ALA A 64 4.87 -4.20 -0.12
C ALA A 64 3.38 -4.56 -0.24
N GLN A 65 2.48 -3.69 0.25
CA GLN A 65 1.03 -3.86 0.10
C GLN A 65 0.60 -3.88 -1.38
N SER A 66 1.19 -3.01 -2.22
CA SER A 66 0.91 -3.00 -3.66
C SER A 66 1.31 -4.33 -4.31
N LEU A 67 2.50 -4.85 -4.04
CA LEU A 67 2.98 -6.11 -4.59
C LEU A 67 2.14 -7.31 -4.07
N LYS A 68 1.79 -7.33 -2.78
CA LYS A 68 0.89 -8.33 -2.20
C LYS A 68 -0.50 -8.31 -2.85
N SER A 69 -1.05 -7.13 -3.15
CA SER A 69 -2.35 -6.99 -3.83
C SER A 69 -2.37 -7.60 -5.24
N GLU A 70 -1.19 -7.69 -5.87
CA GLU A 70 -0.99 -8.34 -7.16
C GLU A 70 -0.66 -9.83 -7.04
N ARG A 71 -0.79 -10.41 -5.82
CA ARG A 71 -0.49 -11.81 -5.50
C ARG A 71 0.97 -12.20 -5.71
N LEU A 72 1.89 -11.23 -5.66
CA LEU A 72 3.32 -11.53 -5.68
C LEU A 72 3.80 -11.95 -4.28
N PRO A 73 4.74 -12.90 -4.19
CA PRO A 73 5.38 -13.26 -2.93
C PRO A 73 6.19 -12.07 -2.40
N VAL A 74 5.94 -11.67 -1.16
CA VAL A 74 6.61 -10.52 -0.53
C VAL A 74 6.88 -10.84 0.93
N ALA A 75 8.17 -10.88 1.28
CA ALA A 75 8.62 -10.95 2.67
C ALA A 75 8.95 -9.55 3.23
N THR A 76 8.56 -9.30 4.47
CA THR A 76 8.83 -8.05 5.19
C THR A 76 9.36 -8.39 6.57
N LEU A 77 10.67 -8.18 6.77
CA LEU A 77 11.38 -8.71 7.92
C LEU A 77 11.77 -7.60 8.90
N ALA A 78 11.73 -7.93 10.19
CA ALA A 78 12.37 -7.12 11.22
C ALA A 78 13.90 -7.34 11.19
N PRO A 79 14.70 -6.36 11.65
CA PRO A 79 16.13 -6.57 11.86
C PRO A 79 16.37 -7.76 12.79
N GLY A 80 17.35 -8.58 12.46
CA GLY A 80 17.73 -9.76 13.23
C GLY A 80 19.06 -10.33 12.74
N THR A 81 19.43 -11.48 13.28
CA THR A 81 20.58 -12.27 12.80
C THR A 81 20.32 -12.80 11.39
N ALA A 82 21.38 -13.17 10.67
CA ALA A 82 21.26 -13.76 9.34
C ALA A 82 20.34 -15.00 9.34
N LYS A 83 20.41 -15.82 10.40
CA LYS A 83 19.54 -16.99 10.56
C LYS A 83 18.07 -16.59 10.71
N GLU A 84 17.78 -15.63 11.58
CA GLU A 84 16.40 -15.14 11.80
C GLU A 84 15.81 -14.51 10.54
N ILE A 85 16.62 -13.77 9.78
CA ILE A 85 16.21 -13.19 8.50
C ILE A 85 15.83 -14.30 7.51
N LEU A 86 16.68 -15.33 7.35
CA LEU A 86 16.40 -16.43 6.41
C LEU A 86 15.16 -17.23 6.81
N ILE A 87 14.98 -17.52 8.11
CA ILE A 87 13.78 -18.20 8.62
C ILE A 87 12.54 -17.35 8.34
N GLY A 88 12.59 -16.05 8.65
CA GLY A 88 11.46 -15.16 8.42
C GLY A 88 11.09 -15.04 6.93
N VAL A 89 12.07 -15.11 6.01
CA VAL A 89 11.76 -15.18 4.56
C VAL A 89 10.98 -16.45 4.24
N CYS A 90 11.42 -17.61 4.71
CA CYS A 90 10.72 -18.87 4.45
C CYS A 90 9.29 -18.84 4.99
N GLU A 91 9.10 -18.36 6.22
CA GLU A 91 7.80 -18.24 6.86
C GLU A 91 6.86 -17.30 6.08
N ASP A 92 7.32 -16.11 5.70
CA ASP A 92 6.52 -15.14 4.93
C ASP A 92 6.14 -15.66 3.53
N LEU A 93 6.93 -16.58 2.98
CA LEU A 93 6.70 -17.21 1.68
C LEU A 93 5.91 -18.52 1.77
N GLY A 94 5.61 -19.02 2.98
CA GLY A 94 4.93 -20.29 3.19
C GLY A 94 5.78 -21.52 2.84
N ILE A 95 7.11 -21.39 2.95
CA ILE A 95 8.08 -22.47 2.72
C ILE A 95 8.47 -23.03 4.08
N ASP A 96 8.43 -24.36 4.26
CA ASP A 96 8.97 -24.98 5.48
C ASP A 96 10.50 -24.87 5.45
N PRO A 97 11.13 -24.14 6.40
CA PRO A 97 12.58 -23.99 6.44
C PRO A 97 13.32 -25.31 6.76
N ASN A 98 12.60 -26.38 7.14
CA ASN A 98 13.16 -27.69 7.47
C ASN A 98 12.94 -28.75 6.39
N GLU A 99 12.17 -28.45 5.34
CA GLU A 99 12.06 -29.32 4.17
C GLU A 99 13.16 -28.96 3.15
N GLY A 100 14.18 -29.82 3.05
CA GLY A 100 15.30 -29.71 2.13
C GLY A 100 15.83 -31.06 1.70
#